data_AF-A0A1H4D157-F1
#
_entry.id   AF-A0A1H4D157-F1
#
_cell.length_a   1.000
_cell.length_b   1.000
_cell.length_c   1.000
_cell.angle_alpha   90.00
_cell.angle_beta   90.00
_cell.angle_gamma   90.00
#
_symmetry.space_group_name_H-M   'P 1'
#
loop_
_entity.id
_entity.type
_entity.pdbx_description
1 polymer ?
#
loop_
_entity_poly.entity_id
_entity_poly.type
_entity_poly.pdbx_seq_one_letter_code
_entity_poly.pdbx_strand_id
1 'polypeptide(L)' 'MSQFQVKVGGHEIGVTQSDENTFIVRLPDKTIHLVRKQDNEGANHWFEEGKDNETPQLSDLGTAIEKHLLSN' A
#
# COMPACT_ATOMS: atom_id res chain seq x y z
N MET A 1 4.10 10.26 10.49
CA MET A 1 2.73 9.87 10.11
C MET A 1 2.21 10.86 9.08
N SER A 2 2.13 10.44 7.82
CA SER A 2 1.61 11.26 6.72
C SER A 2 0.37 10.57 6.13
N GLN A 3 -0.67 11.32 5.81
CA GLN A 3 -1.88 10.80 5.19
C GLN A 3 -2.04 11.41 3.80
N PHE A 4 -2.31 10.55 2.83
CA PHE A 4 -2.54 10.92 1.43
C PHE A 4 -3.63 10.04 0.83
N GLN A 5 -4.04 10.38 -0.39
CA GLN A 5 -5.05 9.63 -1.14
C GLN A 5 -4.45 9.16 -2.45
N VAL A 6 -4.74 7.91 -2.82
CA VAL A 6 -4.34 7.32 -4.10
C VAL A 6 -5.56 6.84 -4.87
N LYS A 7 -5.51 6.91 -6.20
CA LYS A 7 -6.56 6.38 -7.06
C LYS A 7 -6.22 4.97 -7.53
N VAL A 8 -7.07 4.01 -7.19
CA VAL A 8 -6.89 2.58 -7.46
C VAL A 8 -8.21 2.03 -7.98
N GLY A 9 -8.19 1.43 -9.17
CA GLY A 9 -9.41 0.92 -9.82
C GLY A 9 -10.51 1.97 -10.07
N GLY A 10 -10.18 3.27 -10.10
CA GLY A 10 -11.16 4.36 -10.22
C GLY A 10 -11.73 4.85 -8.89
N HIS A 11 -11.32 4.28 -7.76
CA HIS A 11 -11.74 4.68 -6.43
C HIS A 11 -10.63 5.47 -5.72
N GLU A 12 -11.01 6.47 -4.93
CA GLU A 12 -10.08 7.20 -4.07
C GLU A 12 -9.92 6.45 -2.75
N ILE A 13 -8.69 5.97 -2.51
CA ILE A 13 -8.34 5.17 -1.35
C ILE A 13 -7.48 6.03 -0.42
N GLY A 14 -7.92 6.15 0.83
CA GLY A 14 -7.18 6.86 1.86
C GLY A 14 -6.03 5.99 2.38
N VAL A 15 -4.81 6.51 2.34
CA VAL A 15 -3.61 5.83 2.85
C VAL A 15 -2.98 6.67 3.93
N THR A 16 -2.75 6.07 5.09
CA THR A 16 -2.02 6.68 6.19
C THR A 16 -0.71 5.93 6.37
N GLN A 17 0.41 6.57 6.06
CA GLN A 17 1.73 6.03 6.35
C GLN A 17 1.96 6.07 7.87
N SER A 18 1.94 4.88 8.48
CA SER A 18 2.28 4.70 9.89
C SER A 18 3.80 4.78 10.06
N ASP A 19 4.52 4.01 9.24
CA ASP A 19 5.98 3.83 9.29
C ASP A 19 6.58 3.85 7.88
N GLU A 20 7.90 3.75 7.76
CA GLU A 20 8.59 3.74 6.46
C GLU A 20 8.07 2.62 5.53
N ASN A 21 7.74 1.47 6.10
CA ASN A 21 7.30 0.27 5.37
C ASN A 21 5.86 -0.15 5.71
N THR A 22 5.13 0.59 6.55
CA THR A 22 3.78 0.22 7.00
C THR A 22 2.77 1.32 6.68
N PHE A 23 1.71 0.94 5.98
CA PHE A 23 0.69 1.84 5.43
C PHE A 23 -0.70 1.34 5.80
N ILE A 24 -1.50 2.17 6.45
CA ILE A 24 -2.89 1.86 6.77
C ILE A 24 -3.74 2.31 5.58
N VAL A 25 -4.34 1.35 4.88
CA VAL A 25 -5.15 1.58 3.69
C VAL A 25 -6.62 1.42 4.06
N ARG A 26 -7.40 2.49 3.88
CA ARG A 26 -8.85 2.50 4.10
C ARG A 26 -9.57 2.25 2.78
N LEU A 27 -9.89 0.98 2.53
CA LEU A 27 -10.73 0.57 1.41
C LEU A 27 -12.21 0.82 1.76
N PRO A 28 -13.09 0.95 0.75
CA PRO A 28 -14.52 1.15 0.99
C PRO A 28 -15.18 -0.01 1.78
N ASP A 29 -14.66 -1.23 1.62
CA ASP A 29 -15.22 -2.43 2.28
C ASP A 29 -14.56 -2.73 3.63
N LYS A 30 -13.27 -2.39 3.80
CA LYS A 30 -12.49 -2.67 5.01
C LYS A 30 -11.27 -1.77 5.15
N THR A 31 -10.72 -1.67 6.36
CA THR A 31 -9.38 -1.08 6.56
C THR A 31 -8.36 -2.22 6.65
N ILE A 32 -7.24 -2.06 5.96
CA ILE A 32 -6.15 -3.04 5.95
C ILE A 32 -4.84 -2.36 6.30
N HIS A 33 -3.92 -3.10 6.90
CA HIS A 33 -2.55 -2.64 7.09
C HIS A 33 -1.69 -3.26 6.00
N LEU A 34 -1.16 -2.44 5.12
CA LEU A 34 -0.31 -2.83 4.01
C LEU A 34 1.15 -2.66 4.42
N VAL A 35 1.93 -3.73 4.27
CA VAL A 35 3.35 -3.78 4.63
C VAL A 35 4.15 -3.95 3.35
N ARG A 36 5.10 -3.05 3.12
CA ARG A 36 6.10 -3.14 2.06
C ARG A 36 7.26 -4.00 2.54
N LYS A 37 7.57 -5.07 1.82
CA LYS A 37 8.81 -5.83 1.99
C LYS A 37 9.61 -5.73 0.70
N GLN A 38 10.92 -5.51 0.83
CA GLN A 38 11.81 -5.53 -0.32
C GLN A 38 12.52 -6.87 -0.36
N ASP A 39 12.48 -7.52 -1.51
CA ASP A 39 13.20 -8.78 -1.72
C ASP A 39 14.67 -8.52 -2.03
N ASN A 40 15.49 -9.59 -2.01
CA ASN A 40 16.94 -9.50 -2.17
C ASN A 40 17.37 -9.00 -3.57
N GLU A 41 16.43 -8.95 -4.51
CA GLU A 41 16.58 -8.39 -5.86
C GLU A 41 16.18 -6.90 -5.94
N GLY A 42 15.74 -6.30 -4.84
CA GLY A 42 15.32 -4.90 -4.76
C GLY A 42 13.87 -4.65 -5.17
N ALA A 43 13.10 -5.70 -5.51
CA ALA A 43 11.69 -5.60 -5.84
C ALA A 43 10.83 -5.36 -4.58
N ASN A 44 9.83 -4.49 -4.68
CA ASN A 44 8.89 -4.22 -3.59
C ASN A 44 7.68 -5.16 -3.69
N HIS A 45 7.44 -5.87 -2.61
CA HIS A 45 6.30 -6.75 -2.40
C HIS A 45 5.38 -6.19 -1.33
N TRP A 46 4.09 -6.40 -1.53
CA TRP A 46 3.05 -5.71 -0.77
C TRP A 46 2.10 -6.71 -0.12
N PHE A 47 2.09 -6.75 1.20
CA PHE A 47 1.36 -7.74 1.99
C PHE A 47 0.37 -7.08 2.95
N GLU A 48 -0.74 -7.77 3.26
CA GLU A 48 -1.62 -7.35 4.36
C GLU A 48 -1.02 -7.86 5.68
N GLU A 49 -0.94 -7.01 6.71
CA GLU A 49 -0.41 -7.38 8.02
C GLU A 49 -1.17 -8.58 8.58
N GLY A 50 -0.43 -9.62 8.97
CA GLY A 50 -1.01 -10.89 9.42
C GLY A 50 -1.44 -11.83 8.28
N LYS A 51 -1.17 -11.48 7.02
CA LYS A 51 -1.33 -12.37 5.87
C LYS A 51 -0.05 -12.49 5.06
N ASP A 52 0.27 -13.72 4.70
CA ASP A 52 1.46 -14.04 3.92
C ASP A 52 1.19 -14.17 2.40
N ASN A 53 -0.05 -13.89 1.96
CA ASN A 53 -0.39 -13.89 0.54
C ASN A 53 -0.49 -12.46 0.00
N GLU A 54 0.41 -12.15 -0.93
CA GLU A 54 0.20 -11.05 -1.86
C GLU A 54 -1.05 -11.36 -2.71
N THR A 55 -1.93 -10.38 -2.85
CA THR A 55 -3.06 -10.47 -3.78
C THR A 55 -2.90 -9.37 -4.83
N PRO A 56 -3.44 -9.55 -6.05
CA PRO A 56 -3.32 -8.54 -7.11
C PRO A 56 -3.80 -7.14 -6.67
N GLN A 57 -4.78 -7.09 -5.78
CA GLN A 57 -5.26 -5.84 -5.20
C GLN A 57 -4.20 -5.14 -4.33
N LEU A 58 -3.43 -5.90 -3.52
CA LEU A 58 -2.37 -5.36 -2.68
C LEU A 58 -1.20 -4.83 -3.52
N SER A 59 -0.84 -5.54 -4.59
CA SER A 59 0.22 -5.10 -5.52
C SER A 59 -0.17 -3.82 -6.26
N ASP A 60 -1.44 -3.68 -6.68
CA ASP A 60 -1.94 -2.45 -7.33
C ASP A 60 -1.97 -1.27 -6.35
N LEU A 61 -2.43 -1.49 -5.11
CA LEU A 61 -2.39 -0.51 -4.02
C LEU A 61 -0.96 -0.05 -3.74
N GLY A 62 -0.03 -1.00 -3.59
CA GLY A 62 1.39 -0.74 -3.37
C GLY A 62 1.98 0.11 -4.50
N THR A 63 1.75 -0.29 -5.74
CA THR A 63 2.20 0.46 -6.92
C THR A 63 1.67 1.89 -6.93
N ALA A 64 0.40 2.10 -6.57
CA ALA A 64 -0.20 3.43 -6.51
C ALA A 64 0.42 4.30 -5.40
N ILE A 65 0.71 3.69 -4.24
CA ILE A 65 1.43 4.35 -3.14
C ILE A 65 2.84 4.73 -3.57
N GLU A 66 3.59 3.83 -4.20
CA GLU A 66 4.95 4.11 -4.68
C GLU A 66 4.98 5.25 -5.69
N LYS A 67 4.07 5.23 -6.66
CA LYS A 67 3.95 6.31 -7.65
C LYS A 67 3.67 7.65 -6.99
N HIS A 68 2.85 7.68 -5.94
CA HIS A 68 2.57 8.89 -5.19
C HIS A 68 3.81 9.38 -4.43
N LEU A 69 4.51 8.48 -3.74
CA LEU A 69 5.74 8.79 -3.00
C LEU A 69 6.89 9.23 -3.91
N LEU A 70 6.96 8.73 -5.15
CA LEU A 70 7.95 9.15 -6.15
C LEU A 70 7.63 10.50 -6.80
N SER A 71 6.35 10.89 -6.81
CA SER A 71 5.90 12.14 -7.44
C SER A 71 5.97 13.35 -6.50
N ASN A 72 6.33 13.14 -5.22
CA ASN A 72 6.33 14.16 -4.16
C ASN A 72 7.70 14.26 -3.49
#